data_AF-A0A5N5FNF8-F1
#
_entry.id   AF-A0A5N5FNF8-F1
#
_cell.length_a   1.000
_cell.length_b   1.000
_cell.length_c   1.000
_cell.angle_alpha   90.00
_cell.angle_beta   90.00
_cell.angle_gamma   90.00
#
_symmetry.space_group_name_H-M   'P 1'
#
loop_
_entity.id
_entity.type
_entity.pdbx_description
1 polymer ?
#
loop_
_entity_poly.entity_id
_entity_poly.type
_entity_poly.pdbx_seq_one_letter_code
_entity_poly.pdbx_strand_id
1 'polypeptide(L)'
;MAEESLVNLEGDGFHATPPSPHSDIDINPNQRLSSVLLNEFNYLPWERAVSLALGGRSKLGYVNGAIPMPETTSPEYDAWLCKDQLVMSWLLNSMDRKIAEIFSYAESSMTLWKNLKEMYGNQNNAAKCFS
;
A
#
# COMPACT_ATOMS: atom_id res chain seq x y z
N MET A 1 -27.10 30.64 -60.83
CA MET A 1 -25.88 30.24 -60.08
C MET A 1 -25.64 31.32 -59.06
N ALA A 2 -26.12 31.10 -57.85
CA ALA A 2 -25.91 31.95 -56.69
C ALA A 2 -25.09 31.11 -55.71
N GLU A 3 -23.90 31.58 -55.34
CA GLU A 3 -23.15 31.03 -54.21
C GLU A 3 -23.27 32.03 -53.06
N GLU A 4 -24.25 31.79 -52.19
CA GLU A 4 -24.32 32.39 -50.86
C GLU A 4 -23.42 31.56 -49.94
N SER A 5 -22.32 32.16 -49.48
CA SER A 5 -21.45 31.56 -48.46
C SER A 5 -22.07 31.79 -47.08
N LEU A 6 -22.84 30.82 -46.62
CA LEU A 6 -23.40 30.79 -45.26
C LEU A 6 -22.31 30.47 -44.23
N VAL A 7 -22.15 31.40 -43.29
CA VAL A 7 -21.52 31.21 -41.98
C VAL A 7 -22.23 30.10 -41.19
N ASN A 8 -21.49 29.10 -40.71
CA ASN A 8 -21.95 28.18 -39.69
C ASN A 8 -21.13 28.39 -38.41
N LEU A 9 -21.79 28.98 -37.42
CA LEU A 9 -21.41 29.05 -36.03
C LEU A 9 -22.19 27.96 -35.29
N GLU A 10 -21.50 27.02 -34.66
CA GLU A 10 -21.90 26.12 -33.55
C GLU A 10 -20.77 25.05 -33.49
N GLY A 11 -19.97 24.88 -32.44
CA GLY A 11 -20.30 24.85 -31.03
C GLY A 11 -20.20 23.40 -30.58
N ASP A 12 -19.02 22.90 -30.22
CA ASP A 12 -18.93 21.69 -29.38
C ASP A 12 -17.53 21.45 -28.80
N GLY A 13 -17.50 20.98 -27.54
CA GLY A 13 -16.37 20.28 -26.96
C GLY A 13 -15.36 21.10 -26.17
N PHE A 14 -15.68 21.43 -24.92
CA PHE A 14 -14.66 21.35 -23.88
C PHE A 14 -14.10 19.92 -23.93
N HIS A 15 -12.92 19.74 -24.53
CA HIS A 15 -12.18 18.49 -24.43
C HIS A 15 -11.63 18.41 -23.00
N ALA A 16 -12.51 18.12 -22.04
CA ALA A 16 -12.11 17.58 -20.77
C ALA A 16 -11.50 16.21 -21.09
N THR A 17 -10.18 16.16 -21.16
CA THR A 17 -9.44 14.91 -21.16
C THR A 17 -10.00 14.05 -20.02
N PRO A 18 -10.41 12.80 -20.27
CA PRO A 18 -10.84 11.92 -19.19
C PRO A 18 -9.70 11.84 -18.17
N PRO A 19 -9.98 11.90 -16.86
CA PRO A 19 -8.93 11.70 -15.87
C PRO A 19 -8.34 10.31 -16.13
N SER A 20 -7.04 10.26 -16.42
CA SER A 20 -6.31 9.00 -16.52
C SER A 20 -6.62 8.14 -15.29
N PRO A 21 -6.99 6.86 -15.43
CA PRO A 21 -7.43 6.00 -14.32
C PRO A 21 -6.28 5.60 -13.36
N HIS A 22 -5.11 6.20 -13.51
CA HIS A 22 -3.96 6.01 -12.65
C HIS A 22 -3.51 7.38 -12.13
N SER A 23 -4.34 8.02 -11.30
CA SER A 23 -3.75 8.84 -10.25
C SER A 23 -3.05 7.87 -9.31
N ASP A 24 -1.85 7.43 -9.67
CA ASP A 24 -0.85 7.09 -8.67
C ASP A 24 -0.71 8.38 -7.85
N ILE A 25 -1.53 8.50 -6.80
CA ILE A 25 -1.38 9.51 -5.76
C ILE A 25 0.13 9.54 -5.49
N ASP A 26 0.80 10.69 -5.51
CA ASP A 26 2.23 10.75 -5.19
C ASP A 26 2.43 10.21 -3.77
N ILE A 27 2.67 8.91 -3.67
CA ILE A 27 2.60 8.20 -2.43
C ILE A 27 3.97 8.36 -1.75
N ASN A 28 4.05 9.29 -0.81
CA ASN A 28 5.28 9.55 -0.07
C ASN A 28 5.67 8.32 0.80
N PRO A 29 6.83 7.68 0.56
CA PRO A 29 7.29 6.54 1.36
C PRO A 29 7.58 6.90 2.84
N ASN A 30 7.77 8.19 3.13
CA ASN A 30 7.94 8.70 4.49
C ASN A 30 6.61 9.01 5.19
N GLN A 31 5.48 8.88 4.50
CA GLN A 31 4.17 9.06 5.12
C GLN A 31 3.92 7.91 6.10
N ARG A 32 3.78 8.25 7.39
CA ARG A 32 3.53 7.25 8.43
C ARG A 32 2.16 6.59 8.22
N LEU A 33 2.12 5.25 8.25
CA LEU A 33 0.87 4.49 8.22
C LEU A 33 0.05 4.65 9.49
N SER A 34 0.72 4.81 10.62
CA SER A 34 0.12 4.90 11.95
C SER A 34 0.92 5.86 12.82
N SER A 35 0.24 6.58 13.71
CA SER A 35 0.87 7.33 14.80
C SER A 35 1.48 6.40 15.85
N VAL A 36 0.94 5.18 15.97
CA VAL A 36 1.42 4.11 16.85
C VAL A 36 2.56 3.37 16.16
N LEU A 37 3.76 3.42 16.73
CA LEU A 37 4.88 2.58 16.31
C LEU A 37 4.74 1.19 16.92
N LEU A 38 5.05 0.15 16.14
CA LEU A 38 5.16 -1.21 16.67
C LEU A 38 6.27 -1.27 17.71
N ASN A 39 5.94 -1.79 18.88
CA ASN A 39 6.86 -2.21 19.93
C ASN A 39 6.55 -3.65 20.34
N GLU A 40 7.26 -4.15 21.35
CA GLU A 40 7.15 -5.54 21.81
C GLU A 40 5.77 -5.91 22.40
N PHE A 41 4.92 -4.93 22.72
CA PHE A 41 3.69 -5.15 23.48
C PHE A 41 2.40 -4.72 22.77
N ASN A 42 2.49 -4.02 21.63
CA ASN A 42 1.33 -3.38 21.01
C ASN A 42 0.98 -3.92 19.61
N TYR A 43 1.37 -5.16 19.32
CA TYR A 43 1.16 -5.76 18.00
C TYR A 43 -0.30 -5.70 17.52
N LEU A 44 -1.29 -6.08 18.35
CA LEU A 44 -2.70 -6.10 17.90
C LEU A 44 -3.25 -4.69 17.55
N PRO A 45 -3.07 -3.65 18.39
CA PRO A 45 -3.41 -2.27 18.00
C PRO A 45 -2.68 -1.80 16.74
N TRP A 46 -1.37 -2.11 16.63
CA TRP A 46 -0.56 -1.71 15.49
C TRP A 46 -1.02 -2.40 14.20
N GLU A 47 -1.23 -3.71 14.23
CA GLU A 47 -1.73 -4.53 13.11
C GLU A 47 -3.04 -3.96 12.59
N ARG A 48 -3.96 -3.61 13.50
CA ARG A 48 -5.25 -3.03 13.12
C ARG A 48 -5.09 -1.66 12.46
N ALA A 49 -4.26 -0.78 13.02
CA ALA A 49 -4.03 0.56 12.48
C ALA A 49 -3.38 0.50 11.08
N VAL A 50 -2.35 -0.34 10.92
CA VAL A 50 -1.65 -0.55 9.64
C VAL A 50 -2.58 -1.18 8.60
N SER A 51 -3.37 -2.19 8.97
CA SER A 51 -4.33 -2.82 8.06
C SER A 51 -5.36 -1.81 7.53
N LEU A 52 -5.86 -0.91 8.39
CA LEU A 52 -6.78 0.16 7.99
C LEU A 52 -6.09 1.16 7.06
N ALA A 53 -4.86 1.56 7.37
CA ALA A 53 -4.10 2.50 6.56
C ALA A 53 -3.78 1.95 5.15
N LEU A 54 -3.42 0.67 5.06
CA LEU A 54 -3.19 -0.01 3.77
C LEU A 54 -4.49 -0.25 3.02
N GLY A 55 -5.57 -0.59 3.73
CA GLY A 55 -6.91 -0.73 3.15
C GLY A 55 -7.41 0.56 2.50
N GLY A 56 -7.26 1.70 3.19
CA GLY A 56 -7.61 3.01 2.65
C GLY A 56 -6.76 3.47 1.45
N ARG A 57 -5.68 2.75 1.12
CA ARG A 57 -4.78 3.02 -0.03
C ARG A 57 -4.85 1.94 -1.11
N SER A 58 -5.74 0.96 -0.96
CA SER A 58 -5.83 -0.23 -1.83
C SER A 58 -4.50 -0.99 -1.91
N LYS A 59 -3.78 -1.09 -0.79
CA LYS A 59 -2.49 -1.81 -0.68
C LYS A 59 -2.52 -2.99 0.28
N LEU A 60 -3.65 -3.24 0.95
CA LEU A 60 -3.79 -4.37 1.88
C LEU A 60 -3.51 -5.73 1.20
N GLY A 61 -3.78 -5.84 -0.10
CA GLY A 61 -3.53 -7.04 -0.89
C GLY A 61 -2.09 -7.54 -0.91
N TYR A 62 -1.12 -6.64 -0.72
CA TYR A 62 0.31 -6.97 -0.72
C TYR A 62 0.74 -7.71 0.54
N VAL A 63 0.09 -7.46 1.69
CA VAL A 63 0.46 -8.09 2.97
C VAL A 63 -0.36 -9.35 3.28
N ASN A 64 -1.56 -9.47 2.71
CA ASN A 64 -2.45 -10.62 2.94
C ASN A 64 -2.44 -11.67 1.81
N GLY A 65 -1.69 -11.41 0.73
CA GLY A 65 -1.55 -12.31 -0.41
C GLY A 65 -2.68 -12.24 -1.44
N ALA A 66 -3.65 -11.31 -1.30
CA ALA A 66 -4.70 -11.13 -2.30
C ALA A 66 -4.18 -10.53 -3.61
N ILE A 67 -3.03 -9.84 -3.58
CA ILE A 67 -2.28 -9.41 -4.76
C ILE A 67 -0.98 -10.24 -4.77
N PRO A 68 -0.97 -11.42 -5.42
CA PRO A 68 0.20 -12.28 -5.44
C PRO A 68 1.33 -11.67 -6.26
N MET A 69 2.57 -12.08 -5.96
CA MET A 69 3.72 -11.76 -6.79
C MET A 69 3.52 -12.37 -8.19
N PRO A 70 3.59 -11.57 -9.27
CA PRO A 70 3.56 -12.08 -10.63
C PRO A 70 4.87 -12.81 -10.96
N GLU A 71 4.90 -13.55 -12.06
CA GLU A 71 6.14 -14.15 -12.57
C GLU A 71 7.17 -13.05 -12.87
N THR A 72 8.45 -13.31 -12.59
CA THR A 72 9.55 -12.35 -12.81
C THR A 72 9.74 -11.96 -14.27
N THR A 73 9.17 -12.75 -15.20
CA THR A 73 9.17 -12.53 -16.65
C THR A 73 7.97 -11.71 -17.13
N SER A 74 6.97 -11.48 -16.26
CA SER A 74 5.77 -10.74 -16.64
C SER A 74 6.05 -9.23 -16.69
N PRO A 75 5.48 -8.51 -17.67
CA PRO A 75 5.65 -7.06 -17.79
C PRO A 75 5.05 -6.29 -16.60
N GLU A 76 4.21 -6.92 -15.80
CA GLU A 76 3.63 -6.35 -14.57
C GLU A 76 4.55 -6.47 -13.34
N TYR A 77 5.64 -7.26 -13.41
CA TYR A 77 6.53 -7.53 -12.28
C TYR A 77 7.15 -6.28 -11.70
N ASP A 78 7.75 -5.42 -12.53
CA ASP A 78 8.43 -4.20 -12.05
C ASP A 78 7.46 -3.24 -11.37
N ALA A 79 6.24 -3.11 -11.93
CA ALA A 79 5.19 -2.28 -11.36
C ALA A 79 4.67 -2.86 -10.03
N TRP A 80 4.57 -4.19 -9.93
CA TRP A 80 4.22 -4.87 -8.68
C TRP A 80 5.32 -4.68 -7.63
N LEU A 81 6.58 -4.89 -8.01
CA LEU A 81 7.74 -4.78 -7.14
C LEU A 81 7.86 -3.37 -6.55
N CYS A 82 7.71 -2.33 -7.37
CA CYS A 82 7.71 -0.95 -6.90
C CYS A 82 6.65 -0.71 -5.79
N LYS A 83 5.44 -1.24 -5.98
CA LYS A 83 4.35 -1.13 -4.99
C LYS A 83 4.63 -1.95 -3.74
N ASP A 84 5.20 -3.15 -3.87
CA ASP A 84 5.60 -3.97 -2.72
C ASP A 84 6.69 -3.30 -1.89
N GLN A 85 7.73 -2.75 -2.53
CA GLN A 85 8.83 -2.02 -1.88
C GLN A 85 8.33 -0.76 -1.15
N LEU A 86 7.33 -0.08 -1.70
CA LEU A 86 6.66 1.04 -1.03
C LEU A 86 5.92 0.58 0.24
N VAL A 87 5.19 -0.54 0.15
CA VAL A 87 4.51 -1.12 1.32
C VAL A 87 5.52 -1.57 2.37
N MET A 88 6.63 -2.18 1.98
CA MET A 88 7.73 -2.51 2.89
C MET A 88 8.30 -1.28 3.59
N SER A 89 8.59 -0.22 2.85
CA SER A 89 9.12 1.03 3.40
C SER A 89 8.20 1.60 4.48
N TRP A 90 6.91 1.61 4.20
CA TRP A 90 5.90 2.05 5.15
C TRP A 90 5.77 1.17 6.38
N LEU A 91 5.85 -0.16 6.21
CA LEU A 91 5.83 -1.09 7.33
C LEU A 91 7.02 -0.83 8.24
N LEU A 92 8.23 -0.78 7.69
CA LEU A 92 9.46 -0.50 8.44
C LEU A 92 9.41 0.86 9.17
N ASN A 93 8.91 1.90 8.49
CA ASN A 93 8.72 3.23 9.06
C ASN A 93 7.61 3.31 10.13
N SER A 94 6.81 2.24 10.29
CA SER A 94 5.77 2.14 11.31
C SER A 94 6.20 1.33 12.54
N MET A 95 7.49 0.97 12.65
CA MET A 95 8.03 0.20 13.77
C MET A 95 9.06 1.00 14.56
N ASP A 96 9.27 0.61 15.82
CA ASP A 96 10.45 1.04 16.55
C ASP A 96 11.72 0.57 15.85
N ARG A 97 12.76 1.42 15.91
CA ARG A 97 14.00 1.24 15.11
C ARG A 97 14.65 -0.14 15.29
N LYS A 98 14.64 -0.66 16.52
CA LYS A 98 15.18 -2.00 16.84
C LYS A 98 14.40 -3.12 16.16
N ILE A 99 13.08 -2.99 16.09
CA ILE A 99 12.22 -3.97 15.42
C ILE A 99 12.42 -3.85 13.91
N ALA A 100 12.39 -2.64 13.36
CA ALA A 100 12.62 -2.41 11.93
C ALA A 100 13.95 -3.02 11.45
N GLU A 101 15.02 -2.93 12.25
CA GLU A 101 16.32 -3.53 11.94
C GLU A 101 16.25 -5.06 11.80
N ILE A 102 15.52 -5.74 12.70
CA ILE A 102 15.33 -7.20 12.66
C ILE A 102 14.64 -7.65 11.36
N PHE A 103 13.64 -6.87 10.91
CA PHE A 103 12.83 -7.21 9.73
C PHE A 103 13.31 -6.57 8.42
N SER A 104 14.42 -5.82 8.45
CA SER A 104 14.93 -5.05 7.30
C SER A 104 15.30 -5.92 6.09
N TYR A 105 15.64 -7.19 6.31
CA TYR A 105 16.04 -8.14 5.26
C TYR A 105 14.90 -9.00 4.72
N ALA A 106 13.64 -8.69 5.05
CA ALA A 106 12.51 -9.39 4.47
C ALA A 106 12.46 -9.18 2.95
N GLU A 107 12.13 -10.22 2.20
CA GLU A 107 12.16 -10.19 0.72
C GLU A 107 10.91 -9.55 0.08
N SER A 108 9.81 -9.45 0.84
CA SER A 108 8.58 -8.82 0.40
C SER A 108 7.77 -8.28 1.58
N SER A 109 6.80 -7.41 1.30
CA SER A 109 5.90 -6.91 2.33
C SER A 109 5.06 -8.03 2.97
N MET A 110 4.69 -9.06 2.19
CA MET A 110 3.98 -10.25 2.68
C MET A 110 4.84 -11.06 3.66
N THR A 111 6.09 -11.34 3.29
CA THR A 111 7.03 -12.08 4.16
C THR A 111 7.27 -11.33 5.46
N LEU A 112 7.50 -10.02 5.36
CA LEU A 112 7.66 -9.15 6.53
C LEU A 112 6.43 -9.21 7.45
N TRP A 113 5.23 -9.07 6.89
CA TRP A 113 3.97 -9.13 7.63
C TRP A 113 3.77 -10.47 8.34
N LYS A 114 4.04 -11.58 7.64
CA LYS A 114 3.93 -12.93 8.19
C LYS A 114 4.89 -13.14 9.36
N ASN A 115 6.16 -12.75 9.20
CA ASN A 115 7.18 -12.93 10.23
C ASN A 115 6.83 -12.11 11.49
N LEU A 116 6.30 -10.89 11.33
CA LEU A 116 5.81 -10.09 12.45
C LEU A 116 4.67 -10.78 13.20
N LYS A 117 3.69 -11.31 12.46
CA LYS A 117 2.56 -12.02 13.04
C LYS A 117 2.99 -13.26 13.80
N GLU A 118 3.98 -14.00 13.30
CA GLU A 118 4.54 -15.17 13.97
C GLU A 118 5.28 -14.79 15.25
N MET A 119 6.12 -13.74 15.20
CA MET A 119 6.93 -13.29 16.34
C MET A 119 6.09 -12.64 17.45
N TYR A 120 5.16 -11.74 17.09
CA TYR A 120 4.45 -10.89 18.05
C TYR A 120 2.95 -11.18 18.17
N GLY A 121 2.35 -11.85 17.19
CA GLY A 121 0.90 -12.14 17.19
C GLY A 121 0.46 -13.03 18.34
N ASN A 122 1.36 -13.89 18.85
CA ASN A 122 1.09 -14.78 19.99
C ASN A 122 1.55 -14.23 21.34
N GLN A 123 2.32 -13.13 21.38
CA GLN A 123 2.85 -12.60 22.65
C GLN A 123 1.75 -12.05 23.56
N ASN A 124 0.55 -11.80 23.04
CA ASN A 124 -0.63 -11.44 23.83
C ASN A 124 -1.48 -12.65 24.28
N ASN A 125 -1.05 -13.89 24.01
CA ASN A 125 -1.72 -15.10 24.50
C ASN A 125 -1.18 -15.57 25.87
N ALA A 126 0.04 -15.18 26.26
CA ALA A 126 0.62 -15.54 27.56
C ALA A 126 -0.08 -14.81 28.74
N ALA A 127 -0.75 -13.68 28.48
CA ALA A 127 -1.53 -12.96 29.49
C ALA A 127 -2.96 -13.51 29.69
N LYS A 128 -3.33 -14.61 29.00
CA LYS A 128 -4.65 -15.26 29.16
C LYS A 128 -4.63 -16.56 29.97
N CYS A 129 -3.50 -16.90 30.60
CA CYS A 129 -3.40 -18.07 31.50
C CYS A 129 -3.83 -17.78 32.95
N PHE A 130 -4.39 -16.60 33.25
CA PHE A 130 -4.96 -16.29 34.56
C PHE A 130 -6.35 -15.68 34.42
N SER A 131 -7.37 -16.53 34.27
CA SER A 131 -8.75 -16.24 34.70
C SER A 131 -9.49 -17.55 34.97
#